data_AF-A0ABC9XAZ7-F1
#
_entry.id   AF-A0ABC9XAZ7-F1
#
_cell.length_a   1.000
_cell.length_b   1.000
_cell.length_c   1.000
_cell.angle_alpha   90.00
_cell.angle_beta   90.00
_cell.angle_gamma   90.00
#
_symmetry.space_group_name_H-M   'P 1'
#
loop_
_entity.id
_entity.type
_entity.pdbx_description
1 polymer ?
#
loop_
_entity_poly.entity_id
_entity_poly.type
_entity_poly.pdbx_seq_one_letter_code
_entity_poly.pdbx_strand_id
1 'polypeptide(L)'
;MEGQAAPGAGGGEEPLSSGRMNPKRSGRAAEEESRNKPKLNIQIKTLADDVRDRITSFRKSAVKKEKPLIQHPIDSQPSISEIPIGQAHTDDRCTNLSEKEVMDLFEKMMEDMNLNEERKAPLRDKDLSTKREMVAQYISATAKSIVGSKVPGGLKNSKHECTLSSQEYIHELRSGISDEKLLNCLESLRVSLTSNPVSWVNNFGHEGLGVMLDVLEKLLDKKQQESIDKKNQHKLIQCLKAFMNNKYGLQRILGDERSLLLLSRAIDPKQPHMMTETVKILSALCIVGEDNILDRLLGAITTAAERHNIERFSQIVEGLENHEFLQLQVACMQLINALVTSPDELDFRIHLRNEFLRCGMKKILPGLKDKDNEELDIQLKVFDENKEEDLIELSHRLNDIRAEMEYPL
;
A
#
# COMPACT_ATOMS: atom_id res chain seq x y z
N MET A 1 15.34 56.58 56.30
CA MET A 1 14.38 57.66 56.00
C MET A 1 14.35 57.76 54.49
N GLU A 2 13.55 56.89 53.85
CA GLU A 2 12.19 57.22 53.37
C GLU A 2 12.23 58.40 52.38
N GLY A 3 11.82 58.32 51.13
CA GLY A 3 11.09 57.32 50.35
C GLY A 3 10.33 58.05 49.23
N GLN A 4 10.05 57.34 48.12
CA GLN A 4 8.93 57.55 47.18
C GLN A 4 8.91 58.86 46.33
N ALA A 5 8.39 58.92 45.09
CA ALA A 5 7.70 58.00 44.20
C ALA A 5 7.72 58.59 42.76
N ALA A 6 7.48 57.73 41.76
CA ALA A 6 7.12 58.10 40.38
C ALA A 6 5.66 58.63 40.31
N PRO A 7 5.17 59.21 39.20
CA PRO A 7 4.75 58.40 38.02
C PRO A 7 4.91 59.09 36.65
N GLY A 8 4.67 58.35 35.57
CA GLY A 8 4.65 58.85 34.18
C GLY A 8 3.25 59.10 33.62
N ALA A 9 3.19 59.82 32.47
CA ALA A 9 2.18 59.69 31.39
C ALA A 9 2.46 60.74 30.27
N GLY A 10 2.17 60.39 29.02
CA GLY A 10 1.77 61.35 27.98
C GLY A 10 2.63 61.41 26.71
N GLY A 11 2.11 60.89 25.59
CA GLY A 11 2.67 61.01 24.24
C GLY A 11 2.15 62.22 23.45
N GLY A 12 2.66 62.37 22.23
CA GLY A 12 2.19 63.34 21.22
C GLY A 12 3.13 63.43 20.02
N GLU A 13 2.57 63.28 18.82
CA GLU A 13 3.21 63.07 17.51
C GLU A 13 3.74 64.34 16.79
N GLU A 14 4.61 64.06 15.79
CA GLU A 14 4.82 64.77 14.50
C GLU A 14 5.58 66.12 14.46
N PRO A 15 6.37 66.41 13.37
CA PRO A 15 5.83 66.55 12.01
C PRO A 15 6.67 66.05 10.81
N LEU A 16 5.95 65.94 9.68
CA LEU A 16 6.39 65.72 8.30
C LEU A 16 6.91 66.99 7.58
N SER A 17 7.76 66.78 6.57
CA SER A 17 7.91 67.47 5.26
C SER A 17 9.40 67.54 4.86
N SER A 18 9.86 67.53 3.62
CA SER A 18 9.37 67.18 2.28
C SER A 18 10.60 67.29 1.34
N GLY A 19 10.61 66.60 0.18
CA GLY A 19 11.47 66.99 -0.95
C GLY A 19 12.32 65.89 -1.60
N ARG A 20 11.88 65.42 -2.78
CA ARG A 20 12.61 64.54 -3.73
C ARG A 20 13.75 65.30 -4.45
N MET A 21 14.86 64.63 -4.78
CA MET A 21 15.32 64.37 -6.17
C MET A 21 16.77 63.81 -6.28
N ASN A 22 16.87 62.71 -7.05
CA ASN A 22 17.93 62.35 -8.01
C ASN A 22 19.23 61.61 -7.57
N PRO A 23 19.90 60.90 -8.51
CA PRO A 23 20.12 59.45 -8.36
C PRO A 23 21.59 59.00 -8.56
N LYS A 24 21.80 57.68 -8.45
CA LYS A 24 22.91 56.86 -9.00
C LYS A 24 24.34 57.07 -8.45
N ARG A 25 24.78 56.05 -7.69
CA ARG A 25 26.11 55.37 -7.57
C ARG A 25 26.16 54.81 -6.15
N SER A 26 26.58 53.60 -5.81
CA SER A 26 27.34 52.52 -6.46
C SER A 26 27.24 51.29 -5.54
N GLY A 27 27.20 50.07 -6.07
CA GLY A 27 27.36 48.85 -5.27
C GLY A 27 27.16 47.60 -6.11
N ARG A 28 28.26 46.90 -6.40
CA ARG A 28 28.35 45.67 -7.20
C ARG A 28 27.82 44.44 -6.44
N ALA A 29 27.48 43.42 -7.24
CA ALA A 29 27.49 41.97 -6.98
C ALA A 29 26.19 41.33 -6.47
N ALA A 30 25.48 40.66 -7.39
CA ALA A 30 25.11 39.24 -7.32
C ALA A 30 24.33 38.88 -8.60
N GLU A 31 25.02 38.37 -9.62
CA GLU A 31 24.42 37.65 -10.74
C GLU A 31 24.23 36.17 -10.36
N GLU A 32 23.13 35.61 -10.86
CA GLU A 32 22.86 34.19 -11.15
C GLU A 32 23.03 33.13 -10.06
N GLU A 33 21.89 32.65 -9.52
CA GLU A 33 21.53 31.22 -9.63
C GLU A 33 20.06 31.01 -9.23
N SER A 34 19.18 30.94 -10.22
CA SER A 34 17.82 30.39 -10.05
C SER A 34 17.55 29.45 -11.20
N ARG A 35 17.97 28.20 -11.03
CA ARG A 35 17.50 27.03 -11.79
C ARG A 35 18.20 25.78 -11.24
N ASN A 36 17.52 25.08 -10.34
CA ASN A 36 17.47 23.62 -10.26
C ASN A 36 16.60 23.20 -9.07
N LYS A 37 15.28 23.22 -9.27
CA LYS A 37 14.38 22.37 -8.51
C LYS A 37 14.10 21.14 -9.38
N PRO A 38 14.43 19.90 -8.97
CA PRO A 38 13.99 18.74 -9.72
C PRO A 38 12.46 18.70 -9.64
N LYS A 39 11.81 18.91 -10.78
CA LYS A 39 10.40 18.59 -10.96
C LYS A 39 10.28 17.08 -10.84
N LEU A 40 9.83 16.61 -9.68
CA LEU A 40 9.45 15.22 -9.45
C LEU A 40 8.30 14.90 -10.41
N ASN A 41 8.65 14.25 -11.51
CA ASN A 41 7.69 13.67 -12.44
C ASN A 41 7.15 12.41 -11.76
N ILE A 42 5.92 12.47 -11.25
CA ILE A 42 5.27 11.37 -10.53
C ILE A 42 4.99 10.27 -11.56
N GLN A 43 5.93 9.34 -11.71
CA GLN A 43 5.70 8.07 -12.41
C GLN A 43 4.76 7.25 -11.55
N ILE A 44 3.57 6.94 -12.06
CA ILE A 44 2.58 6.12 -11.37
C ILE A 44 3.08 4.67 -11.44
N LYS A 45 3.68 4.20 -10.33
CA LYS A 45 4.13 2.82 -10.13
C LYS A 45 3.04 2.04 -9.39
N THR A 46 2.95 0.74 -9.66
CA THR A 46 2.01 -0.14 -8.95
C THR A 46 2.59 -0.53 -7.58
N LEU A 47 1.75 -0.92 -6.61
CA LEU A 47 2.21 -1.35 -5.28
C LEU A 47 3.28 -2.47 -5.37
N ALA A 48 3.15 -3.35 -6.36
CA ALA A 48 4.14 -4.40 -6.63
C ALA A 48 5.47 -3.84 -7.16
N ASP A 49 5.44 -2.76 -7.93
CA ASP A 49 6.62 -2.08 -8.46
C ASP A 49 7.30 -1.21 -7.37
N ASP A 50 6.53 -0.54 -6.50
CA ASP A 50 7.09 0.26 -5.39
C ASP A 50 7.69 -0.59 -4.28
N VAL A 51 7.03 -1.71 -3.94
CA VAL A 51 7.60 -2.72 -3.02
C VAL A 51 8.86 -3.34 -3.65
N ARG A 52 8.85 -3.66 -4.95
CA ARG A 52 10.03 -4.19 -5.65
C ARG A 52 11.15 -3.17 -5.74
N ASP A 53 10.87 -1.90 -5.99
CA ASP A 53 11.85 -0.82 -6.15
C ASP A 53 12.46 -0.40 -4.81
N ARG A 54 11.67 -0.33 -3.72
CA ARG A 54 12.22 -0.11 -2.38
C ARG A 54 12.98 -1.33 -1.88
N ILE A 55 12.48 -2.56 -2.07
CA ILE A 55 13.24 -3.81 -1.76
C ILE A 55 14.54 -3.89 -2.58
N THR A 56 14.53 -3.54 -3.86
CA THR A 56 15.77 -3.49 -4.65
C THR A 56 16.66 -2.29 -4.31
N SER A 57 16.10 -1.19 -3.80
CA SER A 57 16.87 -0.08 -3.22
C SER A 57 17.58 -0.51 -1.92
N PHE A 58 16.88 -1.25 -1.04
CA PHE A 58 17.48 -1.91 0.13
C PHE A 58 18.58 -2.91 -0.27
N ARG A 59 18.45 -3.57 -1.44
CA ARG A 59 19.53 -4.40 -2.00
C ARG A 59 20.67 -3.60 -2.66
N LYS A 60 20.44 -2.35 -3.09
CA LYS A 60 21.48 -1.53 -3.77
C LYS A 60 22.38 -0.77 -2.79
N SER A 61 21.93 -0.53 -1.55
CA SER A 61 22.82 -0.10 -0.46
C SER A 61 23.76 -1.23 -0.01
N ALA A 62 23.38 -2.49 -0.25
CA ALA A 62 24.18 -3.68 0.04
C ALA A 62 24.81 -4.28 -1.24
N VAL A 63 26.05 -3.88 -1.54
CA VAL A 63 27.03 -4.54 -2.45
C VAL A 63 26.95 -4.24 -3.96
N LYS A 64 28.02 -3.61 -4.48
CA LYS A 64 28.48 -3.71 -5.88
C LYS A 64 29.20 -5.05 -6.10
N LYS A 65 28.67 -5.95 -6.93
CA LYS A 65 29.37 -6.77 -7.97
C LYS A 65 28.45 -7.82 -8.62
N GLU A 66 28.77 -8.14 -9.87
CA GLU A 66 27.99 -8.86 -10.91
C GLU A 66 27.71 -10.37 -10.71
N LYS A 67 26.52 -10.78 -11.26
CA LYS A 67 26.11 -12.04 -11.95
C LYS A 67 25.97 -13.36 -11.15
N PRO A 68 25.21 -14.38 -11.64
CA PRO A 68 24.35 -14.49 -12.84
C PRO A 68 22.86 -14.84 -12.55
N LEU A 69 22.01 -14.78 -13.59
CA LEU A 69 20.58 -15.12 -13.56
C LEU A 69 20.35 -16.61 -13.24
N ILE A 70 19.52 -16.89 -12.24
CA ILE A 70 18.87 -18.18 -12.02
C ILE A 70 17.36 -17.94 -12.06
N GLN A 71 16.70 -18.54 -13.06
CA GLN A 71 15.25 -18.60 -13.17
C GLN A 71 14.75 -19.78 -12.33
N HIS A 72 13.86 -19.50 -11.38
CA HIS A 72 13.01 -20.51 -10.75
C HIS A 72 11.53 -20.23 -11.06
N PRO A 73 10.71 -21.29 -11.12
CA PRO A 73 9.55 -21.37 -11.99
C PRO A 73 8.34 -20.66 -11.39
N ILE A 74 7.80 -19.70 -12.13
CA ILE A 74 6.49 -19.11 -11.88
C ILE A 74 5.45 -20.08 -12.43
N ASP A 75 4.45 -20.37 -11.61
CA ASP A 75 3.24 -21.10 -11.96
C ASP A 75 2.77 -20.81 -13.40
N SER A 76 2.54 -21.89 -14.13
CA SER A 76 2.11 -21.95 -15.52
C SER A 76 0.93 -21.00 -15.81
N GLN A 77 1.25 -19.82 -16.36
CA GLN A 77 0.27 -18.94 -16.99
C GLN A 77 0.01 -19.41 -18.43
N PRO A 78 -1.22 -19.22 -18.95
CA PRO A 78 -1.60 -19.74 -20.25
C PRO A 78 -0.77 -19.08 -21.35
N SER A 79 -0.26 -19.91 -22.27
CA SER A 79 0.30 -19.48 -23.53
C SER A 79 -0.69 -18.59 -24.28
N ILE A 80 -0.25 -17.40 -24.67
CA ILE A 80 -0.99 -16.52 -25.58
C ILE A 80 -0.95 -17.15 -26.97
N SER A 81 -1.84 -18.11 -27.18
CA SER A 81 -2.16 -18.68 -28.48
C SER A 81 -3.64 -18.99 -28.46
N GLU A 82 -4.37 -18.38 -29.40
CA GLU A 82 -5.80 -18.60 -29.73
C GLU A 82 -6.82 -17.84 -28.87
N ILE A 83 -7.18 -16.64 -29.35
CA ILE A 83 -8.43 -15.97 -28.99
C ILE A 83 -9.57 -16.69 -29.74
N PRO A 84 -10.66 -17.10 -29.06
CA PRO A 84 -11.83 -17.65 -29.72
C PRO A 84 -12.51 -16.55 -30.53
N ILE A 85 -12.74 -16.81 -31.82
CA ILE A 85 -13.49 -15.95 -32.74
C ILE A 85 -14.95 -15.91 -32.26
N GLY A 86 -15.27 -14.95 -31.41
CA GLY A 86 -16.64 -14.58 -31.06
C GLY A 86 -17.24 -13.74 -32.19
N GLN A 87 -18.38 -14.18 -32.72
CA GLN A 87 -19.10 -13.49 -33.79
C GLN A 87 -19.37 -12.02 -33.44
N ALA A 88 -18.97 -11.14 -34.34
CA ALA A 88 -19.14 -9.70 -34.23
C ALA A 88 -20.62 -9.33 -34.30
N HIS A 89 -21.24 -9.08 -33.14
CA HIS A 89 -22.32 -8.11 -33.07
C HIS A 89 -21.66 -6.72 -32.94
N THR A 90 -21.44 -6.09 -34.09
CA THR A 90 -20.98 -4.70 -34.18
C THR A 90 -22.07 -3.79 -33.64
N ASP A 91 -21.85 -3.23 -32.45
CA ASP A 91 -22.62 -2.11 -31.95
C ASP A 91 -22.19 -0.86 -32.73
N ASP A 92 -23.06 -0.35 -33.60
CA ASP A 92 -22.83 0.73 -34.59
C ASP A 92 -22.40 2.09 -33.98
N ARG A 93 -22.22 2.17 -32.66
CA ARG A 93 -21.75 3.36 -31.95
C ARG A 93 -20.22 3.50 -31.91
N CYS A 94 -19.46 2.41 -32.07
CA CYS A 94 -17.99 2.44 -31.98
C CYS A 94 -17.27 2.80 -33.30
N THR A 95 -17.95 2.73 -34.44
CA THR A 95 -17.35 2.93 -35.78
C THR A 95 -17.20 4.40 -36.19
N ASN A 96 -17.72 5.34 -35.40
CA ASN A 96 -17.76 6.78 -35.72
C ASN A 96 -16.77 7.65 -34.91
N LEU A 97 -15.84 7.06 -34.16
CA LEU A 97 -14.83 7.81 -33.40
C LEU A 97 -13.76 8.37 -34.33
N SER A 98 -13.43 9.65 -34.18
CA SER A 98 -12.28 10.26 -34.85
C SER A 98 -10.97 9.62 -34.39
N GLU A 99 -9.91 9.73 -35.19
CA GLU A 99 -8.58 9.21 -34.83
C GLU A 99 -8.08 9.79 -33.50
N LYS A 100 -8.34 11.08 -33.26
CA LYS A 100 -8.00 11.74 -31.99
C LYS A 100 -8.76 11.12 -30.81
N GLU A 101 -10.06 10.92 -30.94
CA GLU A 101 -10.89 10.32 -29.88
C GLU A 101 -10.47 8.87 -29.58
N VAL A 102 -10.09 8.11 -30.61
CA VAL A 102 -9.55 6.76 -30.43
C VAL A 102 -8.26 6.79 -29.62
N MET A 103 -7.33 7.70 -29.94
CA MET A 103 -6.06 7.83 -29.22
C MET A 103 -6.28 8.28 -27.76
N ASP A 104 -7.16 9.25 -27.54
CA ASP A 104 -7.50 9.73 -26.20
C ASP A 104 -8.15 8.61 -25.35
N LEU A 105 -9.07 7.83 -25.94
CA LEU A 105 -9.71 6.68 -25.29
C LEU A 105 -8.73 5.51 -25.08
N PHE A 106 -7.75 5.33 -25.97
CA PHE A 106 -6.74 4.29 -25.85
C PHE A 106 -5.79 4.57 -24.69
N GLU A 107 -5.34 5.82 -24.51
CA GLU A 107 -4.56 6.19 -23.33
C GLU A 107 -5.38 6.02 -22.05
N LYS A 108 -6.65 6.49 -22.05
CA LYS A 108 -7.55 6.28 -20.92
C LYS A 108 -7.71 4.79 -20.59
N MET A 109 -7.87 3.92 -21.59
CA MET A 109 -7.97 2.48 -21.40
C MET A 109 -6.70 1.90 -20.75
N MET A 110 -5.50 2.31 -21.18
CA MET A 110 -4.25 1.83 -20.58
C MET A 110 -4.07 2.29 -19.14
N GLU A 111 -4.51 3.51 -18.82
CA GLU A 111 -4.56 4.02 -17.44
C GLU A 111 -5.55 3.22 -16.59
N ASP A 112 -6.75 2.96 -17.12
CA ASP A 112 -7.79 2.16 -16.48
C ASP A 112 -7.40 0.69 -16.30
N MET A 113 -6.50 0.16 -17.13
CA MET A 113 -5.95 -1.19 -16.97
C MET A 113 -4.74 -1.23 -16.01
N ASN A 114 -4.41 -0.11 -15.34
CA ASN A 114 -3.34 -0.01 -14.34
C ASN A 114 -1.98 -0.50 -14.87
N LEU A 115 -1.66 -0.21 -16.13
CA LEU A 115 -0.41 -0.61 -16.76
C LEU A 115 0.72 0.37 -16.40
N ASN A 116 1.93 -0.15 -16.17
CA ASN A 116 3.14 0.67 -16.02
C ASN A 116 3.72 1.08 -17.40
N GLU A 117 4.65 2.03 -17.42
CA GLU A 117 5.20 2.57 -18.68
C GLU A 117 5.89 1.51 -19.56
N GLU A 118 6.53 0.50 -18.96
CA GLU A 118 7.15 -0.61 -19.69
C GLU A 118 6.11 -1.43 -20.48
N ARG A 119 4.89 -1.57 -19.95
CA ARG A 119 3.78 -2.25 -20.62
C ARG A 119 3.01 -1.34 -21.57
N LYS A 120 2.95 -0.03 -21.30
CA LYS A 120 2.28 0.94 -22.19
C LYS A 120 3.07 1.17 -23.47
N ALA A 121 4.41 1.23 -23.40
CA ALA A 121 5.27 1.50 -24.56
C ALA A 121 4.97 0.60 -25.78
N PRO A 122 4.98 -0.75 -25.69
CA PRO A 122 4.69 -1.61 -26.84
C PRO A 122 3.24 -1.51 -27.33
N LEU A 123 2.30 -1.08 -26.48
CA LEU A 123 0.91 -0.85 -26.87
C LEU A 123 0.75 0.45 -27.67
N ARG A 124 1.54 1.48 -27.37
CA ARG A 124 1.58 2.74 -28.13
C ARG A 124 2.15 2.56 -29.53
N ASP A 125 3.04 1.60 -29.72
CA ASP A 125 3.65 1.30 -31.03
C ASP A 125 2.73 0.54 -31.99
N LYS A 126 1.56 0.07 -31.51
CA LYS A 126 0.58 -0.63 -32.35
C LYS A 126 -0.08 0.31 -33.38
N ASP A 127 -0.50 -0.27 -34.48
CA ASP A 127 -1.24 0.42 -35.54
C ASP A 127 -2.62 0.90 -35.05
N LEU A 128 -3.17 1.89 -35.77
CA LEU A 128 -4.45 2.50 -35.39
C LEU A 128 -5.63 1.53 -35.46
N SER A 129 -5.61 0.52 -36.33
CA SER A 129 -6.68 -0.46 -36.44
C SER A 129 -6.76 -1.32 -35.18
N THR A 130 -5.62 -1.82 -34.72
CA THR A 130 -5.54 -2.58 -33.47
C THR A 130 -5.97 -1.73 -32.27
N LYS A 131 -5.55 -0.46 -32.20
CA LYS A 131 -5.98 0.47 -31.14
C LYS A 131 -7.50 0.69 -31.14
N ARG A 132 -8.12 0.85 -32.32
CA ARG A 132 -9.58 0.98 -32.46
C ARG A 132 -10.32 -0.24 -31.96
N GLU A 133 -9.85 -1.43 -32.30
CA GLU A 133 -10.46 -2.68 -31.84
C GLU A 133 -10.39 -2.79 -30.31
N MET A 134 -9.23 -2.51 -29.72
CA MET A 134 -9.06 -2.52 -28.25
C MET A 134 -9.98 -1.52 -27.56
N VAL A 135 -10.10 -0.29 -28.09
CA VAL A 135 -11.02 0.73 -27.55
C VAL A 135 -12.47 0.28 -27.66
N ALA A 136 -12.88 -0.31 -28.78
CA ALA A 136 -14.24 -0.81 -28.95
C ALA A 136 -14.59 -1.93 -27.95
N GLN A 137 -13.64 -2.86 -27.72
CA GLN A 137 -13.79 -3.91 -26.70
C GLN A 137 -13.87 -3.31 -25.29
N TYR A 138 -13.01 -2.33 -24.96
CA TYR A 138 -13.04 -1.62 -23.67
C TYR A 138 -14.38 -0.91 -23.42
N ILE A 139 -14.92 -0.20 -24.42
CA ILE A 139 -16.23 0.46 -24.32
C ILE A 139 -17.33 -0.57 -24.06
N SER A 140 -17.35 -1.67 -24.84
CA SER A 140 -18.34 -2.73 -24.69
C SER A 140 -18.30 -3.39 -23.30
N ALA A 141 -17.09 -3.71 -22.82
CA ALA A 141 -16.90 -4.31 -21.50
C ALA A 141 -17.33 -3.35 -20.36
N THR A 142 -16.95 -2.08 -20.46
CA THR A 142 -17.27 -1.07 -19.45
C THR A 142 -18.77 -0.76 -19.40
N ALA A 143 -19.44 -0.71 -20.57
CA ALA A 143 -20.88 -0.50 -20.66
C ALA A 143 -21.68 -1.61 -19.96
N LYS A 144 -21.28 -2.88 -20.13
CA LYS A 144 -21.90 -4.02 -19.45
C LYS A 144 -21.77 -3.93 -17.92
N SER A 145 -20.62 -3.46 -17.45
CA SER A 145 -20.31 -3.34 -16.02
C SER A 145 -21.07 -2.19 -15.33
N ILE A 146 -21.38 -1.10 -16.06
CA ILE A 146 -22.12 0.05 -15.53
C ILE A 146 -23.63 -0.21 -15.45
N VAL A 147 -24.22 -0.84 -16.47
CA VAL A 147 -25.68 -0.94 -16.57
C VAL A 147 -26.25 -2.02 -15.65
N GLY A 148 -25.43 -3.01 -15.27
CA GLY A 148 -25.90 -4.25 -14.65
C GLY A 148 -26.81 -5.00 -15.63
N SER A 149 -26.67 -6.32 -15.75
CA SER A 149 -27.70 -7.07 -16.45
C SER A 149 -28.98 -7.01 -15.62
N LYS A 150 -29.89 -6.09 -15.96
CA LYS A 150 -31.25 -6.05 -15.42
C LYS A 150 -32.00 -7.31 -15.84
N VAL A 151 -31.77 -8.41 -15.13
CA VAL A 151 -32.71 -9.53 -15.07
C VAL A 151 -33.48 -9.37 -13.77
N PRO A 152 -34.75 -8.92 -13.81
CA PRO A 152 -35.58 -8.89 -12.63
C PRO A 152 -35.89 -10.34 -12.23
N GLY A 153 -35.29 -10.80 -11.13
CA GLY A 153 -35.73 -11.99 -10.42
C GLY A 153 -34.68 -13.09 -10.28
N GLY A 154 -34.09 -13.14 -9.08
CA GLY A 154 -33.64 -14.37 -8.43
C GLY A 154 -32.39 -15.03 -9.02
N LEU A 155 -31.48 -15.45 -8.13
CA LEU A 155 -30.43 -16.41 -8.44
C LEU A 155 -31.04 -17.60 -9.20
N LYS A 156 -30.84 -17.65 -10.52
CA LYS A 156 -31.11 -18.82 -11.34
C LYS A 156 -29.77 -19.32 -11.88
N ASN A 157 -29.18 -20.24 -11.11
CA ASN A 157 -28.46 -21.47 -11.49
C ASN A 157 -27.95 -21.63 -12.94
N SER A 158 -27.42 -20.60 -13.58
CA SER A 158 -26.74 -20.71 -14.86
C SER A 158 -25.29 -20.29 -14.68
N LYS A 159 -24.37 -21.19 -15.05
CA LYS A 159 -22.90 -21.05 -15.00
C LYS A 159 -22.35 -19.98 -15.97
N HIS A 160 -23.15 -18.97 -16.31
CA HIS A 160 -22.74 -17.86 -17.14
C HIS A 160 -22.57 -16.61 -16.27
N GLU A 161 -21.33 -16.15 -16.20
CA GLU A 161 -20.84 -14.95 -15.53
C GLU A 161 -21.74 -13.75 -15.81
N CYS A 162 -22.64 -13.45 -14.87
CA CYS A 162 -23.30 -12.16 -14.81
C CYS A 162 -22.55 -11.34 -13.76
N THR A 163 -21.52 -10.60 -14.20
CA THR A 163 -20.78 -9.70 -13.32
C THR A 163 -21.73 -8.62 -12.81
N LEU A 164 -21.97 -8.59 -11.50
CA LEU A 164 -22.78 -7.56 -10.86
C LEU A 164 -22.11 -6.18 -11.08
N SER A 165 -22.92 -5.15 -11.18
CA SER A 165 -22.43 -3.77 -11.11
C SER A 165 -21.84 -3.48 -9.73
N SER A 166 -21.01 -2.44 -9.62
CA SER A 166 -20.42 -2.03 -8.34
C SER A 166 -21.47 -1.74 -7.26
N GLN A 167 -22.60 -1.14 -7.65
CA GLN A 167 -23.71 -0.80 -6.74
C GLN A 167 -24.48 -2.04 -6.27
N GLU A 168 -24.62 -3.06 -7.13
CA GLU A 168 -25.24 -4.32 -6.75
C GLU A 168 -24.41 -5.07 -5.70
N TYR A 169 -23.07 -5.09 -5.84
CA TYR A 169 -22.20 -5.64 -4.79
C TYR A 169 -22.36 -4.90 -3.47
N ILE A 170 -22.39 -3.55 -3.49
CA ILE A 170 -22.58 -2.74 -2.28
C ILE A 170 -23.91 -3.10 -1.61
N HIS A 171 -24.99 -3.15 -2.39
CA HIS A 171 -26.31 -3.53 -1.88
C HIS A 171 -26.30 -4.95 -1.28
N GLU A 172 -25.71 -5.92 -1.98
CA GLU A 172 -25.65 -7.31 -1.51
C GLU A 172 -24.87 -7.44 -0.20
N LEU A 173 -23.70 -6.79 -0.09
CA LEU A 173 -22.91 -6.74 1.14
C LEU A 173 -23.67 -6.09 2.32
N ARG A 174 -24.47 -5.05 2.05
CA ARG A 174 -25.30 -4.38 3.07
C ARG A 174 -26.55 -5.18 3.46
N SER A 175 -27.06 -6.02 2.58
CA SER A 175 -28.37 -6.68 2.74
C SER A 175 -28.41 -7.78 3.81
N GLY A 176 -27.27 -8.13 4.41
CA GLY A 176 -27.22 -9.12 5.49
C GLY A 176 -27.52 -10.55 5.02
N ILE A 177 -27.02 -10.91 3.83
CA ILE A 177 -27.09 -12.27 3.30
C ILE A 177 -26.45 -13.31 4.24
N SER A 178 -26.83 -14.58 4.07
CA SER A 178 -26.25 -15.69 4.83
C SER A 178 -24.75 -15.82 4.59
N ASP A 179 -24.01 -16.36 5.57
CA ASP A 179 -22.55 -16.44 5.52
C ASP A 179 -22.02 -17.24 4.30
N GLU A 180 -22.76 -18.23 3.80
CA GLU A 180 -22.42 -18.95 2.55
C GLU A 180 -22.60 -18.10 1.30
N LYS A 181 -23.68 -17.31 1.23
CA LYS A 181 -23.91 -16.40 0.10
C LYS A 181 -22.91 -15.24 0.14
N LEU A 182 -22.56 -14.77 1.33
CA LEU A 182 -21.51 -13.79 1.52
C LEU A 182 -20.19 -14.27 0.93
N LEU A 183 -19.81 -15.53 1.17
CA LEU A 183 -18.59 -16.09 0.60
C LEU A 183 -18.60 -16.04 -0.93
N ASN A 184 -19.69 -16.48 -1.56
CA ASN A 184 -19.83 -16.46 -3.02
C ASN A 184 -19.80 -15.02 -3.58
N CYS A 185 -20.47 -14.09 -2.89
CA CYS A 185 -20.46 -12.66 -3.23
C CYS A 185 -19.04 -12.09 -3.16
N LEU A 186 -18.30 -12.36 -2.08
CA LEU A 186 -16.92 -11.92 -1.90
C LEU A 186 -15.95 -12.56 -2.89
N GLU A 187 -16.15 -13.83 -3.25
CA GLU A 187 -15.37 -14.50 -4.29
C GLU A 187 -15.55 -13.83 -5.65
N SER A 188 -16.80 -13.52 -6.01
CA SER A 188 -17.13 -12.79 -7.23
C SER A 188 -16.58 -11.35 -7.19
N LEU A 189 -16.74 -10.65 -6.07
CA LEU A 189 -16.22 -9.29 -5.87
C LEU A 189 -14.70 -9.23 -5.99
N ARG A 190 -13.97 -10.20 -5.43
CA ARG A 190 -12.50 -10.29 -5.56
C ARG A 190 -12.09 -10.36 -7.03
N VAL A 191 -12.78 -11.17 -7.84
CA VAL A 191 -12.52 -11.26 -9.29
C VAL A 191 -12.78 -9.89 -9.92
N SER A 192 -13.94 -9.29 -9.68
CA SER A 192 -14.32 -7.98 -10.20
C SER A 192 -13.33 -6.87 -9.83
N LEU A 193 -12.82 -6.83 -8.59
CA LEU A 193 -11.80 -5.88 -8.14
C LEU A 193 -10.44 -6.07 -8.84
N THR A 194 -10.17 -7.27 -9.35
CA THR A 194 -8.89 -7.59 -10.01
C THR A 194 -8.96 -7.44 -11.53
N SER A 195 -10.09 -7.79 -12.14
CA SER A 195 -10.22 -7.88 -13.60
C SER A 195 -10.89 -6.67 -14.25
N ASN A 196 -11.69 -5.89 -13.50
CA ASN A 196 -12.35 -4.71 -14.06
C ASN A 196 -11.40 -3.50 -14.11
N PRO A 197 -11.72 -2.50 -14.96
CA PRO A 197 -11.00 -1.22 -14.98
C PRO A 197 -10.87 -0.56 -13.60
N VAL A 198 -9.79 0.19 -13.38
CA VAL A 198 -9.59 1.03 -12.20
C VAL A 198 -10.75 1.99 -12.00
N SER A 199 -11.36 2.52 -13.07
CA SER A 199 -12.59 3.32 -12.98
C SER A 199 -13.76 2.59 -12.30
N TRP A 200 -13.88 1.27 -12.48
CA TRP A 200 -14.86 0.45 -11.76
C TRP A 200 -14.51 0.35 -10.28
N VAL A 201 -13.23 0.12 -9.96
CA VAL A 201 -12.71 0.10 -8.58
C VAL A 201 -12.93 1.45 -7.89
N ASN A 202 -12.76 2.56 -8.63
CA ASN A 202 -13.04 3.90 -8.16
C ASN A 202 -14.51 4.05 -7.76
N ASN A 203 -15.41 3.69 -8.68
CA ASN A 203 -16.86 3.74 -8.47
C ASN A 203 -17.28 2.89 -7.26
N PHE A 204 -16.80 1.64 -7.17
CA PHE A 204 -17.04 0.79 -6.01
C PHE A 204 -16.49 1.42 -4.72
N GLY A 205 -15.24 1.90 -4.74
CA GLY A 205 -14.52 2.33 -3.55
C GLY A 205 -15.12 3.53 -2.82
N HIS A 206 -15.91 4.38 -3.47
CA HIS A 206 -16.55 5.54 -2.81
C HIS A 206 -17.32 5.13 -1.55
N GLU A 207 -18.13 4.08 -1.66
CA GLU A 207 -18.94 3.55 -0.56
C GLU A 207 -18.54 2.12 -0.18
N GLY A 208 -18.20 1.28 -1.16
CA GLY A 208 -17.97 -0.15 -1.01
C GLY A 208 -16.81 -0.52 -0.08
N LEU A 209 -15.76 0.30 -0.01
CA LEU A 209 -14.68 0.08 0.96
C LEU A 209 -15.22 0.10 2.40
N GLY A 210 -16.00 1.13 2.75
CA GLY A 210 -16.59 1.25 4.09
C GLY A 210 -17.46 0.04 4.44
N VAL A 211 -18.27 -0.43 3.48
CA VAL A 211 -19.09 -1.64 3.66
C VAL A 211 -18.25 -2.89 3.87
N MET A 212 -17.18 -3.08 3.09
CA MET A 212 -16.27 -4.20 3.28
C MET A 212 -15.64 -4.19 4.68
N LEU A 213 -15.22 -3.01 5.16
CA LEU A 213 -14.67 -2.84 6.50
C LEU A 213 -15.72 -3.12 7.58
N ASP A 214 -16.96 -2.67 7.41
CA ASP A 214 -18.07 -2.95 8.33
C ASP A 214 -18.35 -4.47 8.43
N VAL A 215 -18.34 -5.18 7.29
CA VAL A 215 -18.52 -6.64 7.27
C VAL A 215 -17.32 -7.34 7.94
N LEU A 216 -16.09 -6.91 7.65
CA LEU A 216 -14.89 -7.47 8.28
C LEU A 216 -14.90 -7.26 9.79
N GLU A 217 -15.24 -6.05 10.26
CA GLU A 217 -15.36 -5.73 11.68
C GLU A 217 -16.39 -6.63 12.36
N LYS A 218 -17.59 -6.76 11.79
CA LYS A 218 -18.64 -7.64 12.30
C LYS A 218 -18.16 -9.08 12.40
N LEU A 219 -17.44 -9.58 11.41
CA LEU A 219 -16.91 -10.95 11.41
C LEU A 219 -15.80 -11.12 12.46
N LEU A 220 -14.92 -10.14 12.65
CA LEU A 220 -13.86 -10.19 13.66
C LEU A 220 -14.41 -10.08 15.10
N ASP A 221 -15.54 -9.39 15.30
CA ASP A 221 -16.19 -9.24 16.61
C ASP A 221 -17.06 -10.46 17.01
N LYS A 222 -17.28 -11.43 16.10
CA LYS A 222 -18.01 -12.66 16.44
C LYS A 222 -17.25 -13.45 17.52
N LYS A 223 -17.88 -13.62 18.70
CA LYS A 223 -17.32 -14.37 19.84
C LYS A 223 -17.08 -15.85 19.51
N GLN A 224 -18.01 -16.45 18.78
CA GLN A 224 -17.91 -17.83 18.32
C GLN A 224 -17.68 -17.79 16.81
N GLN A 225 -16.50 -18.22 16.40
CA GLN A 225 -16.04 -18.21 15.01
C GLN A 225 -16.30 -19.57 14.38
N GLU A 226 -17.14 -19.60 13.35
CA GLU A 226 -17.36 -20.80 12.54
C GLU A 226 -16.33 -20.91 11.41
N SER A 227 -16.23 -22.07 10.77
CA SER A 227 -15.36 -22.28 9.62
C SER A 227 -15.70 -21.32 8.46
N ILE A 228 -16.99 -21.03 8.27
CA ILE A 228 -17.45 -20.11 7.23
C ILE A 228 -17.04 -18.66 7.51
N ASP A 229 -17.03 -18.23 8.78
CA ASP A 229 -16.59 -16.89 9.18
C ASP A 229 -15.13 -16.65 8.81
N LYS A 230 -14.28 -17.61 9.13
CA LYS A 230 -12.85 -17.59 8.79
C LYS A 230 -12.61 -17.51 7.29
N LYS A 231 -13.40 -18.25 6.50
CA LYS A 231 -13.36 -18.17 5.02
C LYS A 231 -13.77 -16.79 4.52
N ASN A 232 -14.83 -16.21 5.09
CA ASN A 232 -15.30 -14.87 4.75
C ASN A 232 -14.28 -13.79 5.12
N GLN A 233 -13.68 -13.86 6.31
CA GLN A 233 -12.60 -12.96 6.74
C GLN A 233 -11.43 -13.01 5.76
N HIS A 234 -10.92 -14.22 5.45
CA HIS A 234 -9.83 -14.36 4.50
C HIS A 234 -10.22 -13.83 3.11
N LYS A 235 -11.45 -14.09 2.64
CA LYS A 235 -11.89 -13.56 1.35
C LYS A 235 -11.97 -12.04 1.33
N LEU A 236 -12.39 -11.41 2.43
CA LEU A 236 -12.36 -9.95 2.59
C LEU A 236 -10.93 -9.40 2.54
N ILE A 237 -9.96 -10.03 3.21
CA ILE A 237 -8.54 -9.65 3.10
C ILE A 237 -8.08 -9.74 1.63
N GLN A 238 -8.46 -10.79 0.90
CA GLN A 238 -8.15 -10.92 -0.53
C GLN A 238 -8.83 -9.82 -1.38
N CYS A 239 -10.04 -9.40 -1.03
CA CYS A 239 -10.71 -8.29 -1.68
C CYS A 239 -9.99 -6.95 -1.40
N LEU A 240 -9.58 -6.70 -0.15
CA LEU A 240 -8.81 -5.50 0.20
C LEU A 240 -7.46 -5.46 -0.55
N LYS A 241 -6.78 -6.61 -0.67
CA LYS A 241 -5.56 -6.75 -1.48
C LYS A 241 -5.81 -6.40 -2.96
N ALA A 242 -6.89 -6.92 -3.55
CA ALA A 242 -7.24 -6.60 -4.94
C ALA A 242 -7.57 -5.11 -5.11
N PHE A 243 -8.35 -4.56 -4.17
CA PHE A 243 -8.75 -3.15 -4.16
C PHE A 243 -7.54 -2.20 -4.13
N MET A 244 -6.54 -2.50 -3.29
CA MET A 244 -5.34 -1.65 -3.14
C MET A 244 -4.27 -1.83 -4.22
N ASN A 245 -4.47 -2.72 -5.19
CA ASN A 245 -3.49 -2.98 -6.26
C ASN A 245 -3.41 -1.85 -7.31
N ASN A 246 -3.99 -0.68 -7.04
CA ASN A 246 -3.94 0.52 -7.86
C ASN A 246 -3.80 1.74 -6.94
N LYS A 247 -3.34 2.87 -7.51
CA LYS A 247 -3.08 4.09 -6.72
C LYS A 247 -4.31 4.56 -5.95
N TYR A 248 -5.50 4.53 -6.55
CA TYR A 248 -6.72 4.98 -5.88
C TYR A 248 -7.03 4.14 -4.64
N GLY A 249 -7.08 2.81 -4.79
CA GLY A 249 -7.42 1.92 -3.68
C GLY A 249 -6.41 1.98 -2.54
N LEU A 250 -5.12 2.07 -2.86
CA LEU A 250 -4.07 2.27 -1.87
C LEU A 250 -4.28 3.56 -1.08
N GLN A 251 -4.52 4.69 -1.76
CA GLN A 251 -4.76 5.99 -1.12
C GLN A 251 -6.03 5.97 -0.25
N ARG A 252 -7.08 5.25 -0.66
CA ARG A 252 -8.30 5.08 0.14
C ARG A 252 -8.07 4.27 1.42
N ILE A 253 -7.26 3.21 1.35
CA ILE A 253 -6.87 2.41 2.53
C ILE A 253 -6.00 3.25 3.48
N LEU A 254 -5.01 3.97 2.96
CA LEU A 254 -4.14 4.84 3.76
C LEU A 254 -4.92 5.99 4.41
N GLY A 255 -5.94 6.51 3.72
CA GLY A 255 -6.78 7.61 4.20
C GLY A 255 -7.82 7.21 5.28
N ASP A 256 -8.04 5.92 5.54
CA ASP A 256 -9.03 5.45 6.51
C ASP A 256 -8.35 4.70 7.67
N GLU A 257 -8.39 5.29 8.87
CA GLU A 257 -7.81 4.72 10.09
C GLU A 257 -8.39 3.35 10.46
N ARG A 258 -9.67 3.10 10.15
CA ARG A 258 -10.29 1.80 10.40
C ARG A 258 -9.64 0.69 9.59
N SER A 259 -9.13 1.01 8.40
CA SER A 259 -8.47 0.03 7.53
C SER A 259 -7.25 -0.57 8.21
N LEU A 260 -6.37 0.27 8.76
CA LEU A 260 -5.16 -0.19 9.45
C LEU A 260 -5.53 -0.99 10.69
N LEU A 261 -6.47 -0.51 11.50
CA LEU A 261 -6.91 -1.21 12.71
C LEU A 261 -7.50 -2.59 12.39
N LEU A 262 -8.37 -2.70 11.39
CA LEU A 262 -8.99 -3.97 11.03
C LEU A 262 -8.01 -4.95 10.39
N LEU A 263 -7.03 -4.46 9.60
CA LEU A 263 -5.93 -5.28 9.12
C LEU A 263 -5.06 -5.78 10.29
N SER A 264 -4.71 -4.92 11.25
CA SER A 264 -3.97 -5.33 12.46
C SER A 264 -4.74 -6.36 13.28
N ARG A 265 -6.06 -6.22 13.41
CA ARG A 265 -6.93 -7.20 14.09
C ARG A 265 -7.07 -8.52 13.32
N ALA A 266 -6.79 -8.53 12.02
CA ALA A 266 -6.82 -9.74 11.18
C ALA A 266 -5.48 -10.52 11.22
N ILE A 267 -4.51 -10.08 12.02
CA ILE A 267 -3.29 -10.85 12.30
C ILE A 267 -3.65 -11.98 13.28
N ASP A 268 -3.87 -13.19 12.76
CA ASP A 268 -4.24 -14.36 13.55
C ASP A 268 -3.38 -15.58 13.18
N PRO A 269 -2.43 -16.00 14.03
CA PRO A 269 -1.57 -17.17 13.81
C PRO A 269 -2.35 -18.47 13.61
N LYS A 270 -3.59 -18.55 14.10
CA LYS A 270 -4.48 -19.71 13.91
C LYS A 270 -5.07 -19.76 12.50
N GLN A 271 -4.87 -18.72 11.69
CA GLN A 271 -5.28 -18.63 10.29
C GLN A 271 -4.08 -18.28 9.40
N PRO A 272 -3.09 -19.18 9.22
CA PRO A 272 -1.80 -18.86 8.60
C PRO A 272 -1.91 -18.22 7.21
N HIS A 273 -2.81 -18.72 6.36
CA HIS A 273 -3.00 -18.17 5.01
C HIS A 273 -3.53 -16.73 5.03
N MET A 274 -4.54 -16.45 5.86
CA MET A 274 -5.08 -15.09 6.00
C MET A 274 -4.04 -14.17 6.60
N MET A 275 -3.37 -14.60 7.68
CA MET A 275 -2.31 -13.82 8.33
C MET A 275 -1.18 -13.50 7.35
N THR A 276 -0.74 -14.46 6.52
CA THR A 276 0.30 -14.25 5.50
C THR A 276 -0.07 -13.10 4.56
N GLU A 277 -1.32 -13.08 4.07
CA GLU A 277 -1.81 -12.01 3.21
C GLU A 277 -1.90 -10.67 3.96
N THR A 278 -2.42 -10.68 5.18
CA THR A 278 -2.54 -9.50 6.04
C THR A 278 -1.18 -8.87 6.34
N VAL A 279 -0.18 -9.64 6.76
CA VAL A 279 1.14 -9.09 7.10
C VAL A 279 1.90 -8.62 5.86
N LYS A 280 1.69 -9.25 4.69
CA LYS A 280 2.22 -8.74 3.40
C LYS A 280 1.61 -7.39 3.03
N ILE A 281 0.29 -7.22 3.22
CA ILE A 281 -0.38 -5.93 3.04
C ILE A 281 0.22 -4.88 3.98
N LEU A 282 0.34 -5.19 5.27
CA LEU A 282 0.87 -4.25 6.26
C LEU A 282 2.34 -3.90 5.99
N SER A 283 3.14 -4.86 5.52
CA SER A 283 4.53 -4.62 5.10
C SER A 283 4.58 -3.61 3.95
N ALA A 284 3.73 -3.82 2.94
CA ALA A 284 3.65 -2.93 1.80
C ALA A 284 3.16 -1.52 2.19
N LEU A 285 2.17 -1.42 3.07
CA LEU A 285 1.68 -0.14 3.60
C LEU A 285 2.74 0.60 4.40
N CYS A 286 3.51 -0.11 5.23
CA CYS A 286 4.63 0.45 5.99
C CYS A 286 5.72 1.00 5.07
N ILE A 287 6.02 0.27 3.98
CA ILE A 287 7.09 0.63 3.04
C ILE A 287 6.67 1.76 2.10
N VAL A 288 5.43 1.75 1.60
CA VAL A 288 4.98 2.69 0.55
C VAL A 288 4.28 3.91 1.12
N GLY A 289 3.70 3.81 2.32
CA GLY A 289 3.00 4.95 2.91
C GLY A 289 3.95 6.12 3.16
N GLU A 290 3.45 7.31 2.89
CA GLU A 290 4.10 8.58 3.17
C GLU A 290 3.66 9.07 4.56
N ASP A 291 4.50 9.90 5.20
CA ASP A 291 4.28 10.67 6.45
C ASP A 291 3.33 10.07 7.50
N ASN A 292 3.88 9.73 8.68
CA ASN A 292 3.15 9.23 9.85
C ASN A 292 2.41 7.89 9.67
N ILE A 293 2.55 7.21 8.53
CA ILE A 293 1.90 5.90 8.32
C ILE A 293 2.41 4.86 9.32
N LEU A 294 3.70 4.90 9.66
CA LEU A 294 4.32 3.97 10.59
C LEU A 294 3.72 4.13 11.99
N ASP A 295 3.57 5.37 12.46
CA ASP A 295 2.97 5.65 13.77
C ASP A 295 1.51 5.20 13.83
N ARG A 296 0.74 5.46 12.77
CA ARG A 296 -0.65 5.01 12.66
C ARG A 296 -0.74 3.48 12.64
N LEU A 297 0.16 2.81 11.93
CA LEU A 297 0.23 1.35 11.88
C LEU A 297 0.62 0.75 13.24
N LEU A 298 1.65 1.30 13.90
CA LEU A 298 2.05 0.87 15.24
C LEU A 298 0.95 1.13 16.27
N GLY A 299 0.23 2.24 16.17
CA GLY A 299 -0.96 2.53 16.96
C GLY A 299 -2.05 1.49 16.74
N ALA A 300 -2.37 1.16 15.49
CA ALA A 300 -3.34 0.12 15.13
C ALA A 300 -2.96 -1.27 15.67
N ILE A 301 -1.70 -1.67 15.55
CA ILE A 301 -1.18 -2.93 16.10
C ILE A 301 -1.30 -2.94 17.64
N THR A 302 -0.95 -1.82 18.28
CA THR A 302 -1.05 -1.67 19.74
C THR A 302 -2.50 -1.79 20.20
N THR A 303 -3.43 -1.04 19.60
CA THR A 303 -4.86 -1.11 19.93
C THR A 303 -5.46 -2.49 19.65
N ALA A 304 -5.05 -3.18 18.58
CA ALA A 304 -5.50 -4.54 18.30
C ALA A 304 -5.06 -5.53 19.38
N ALA A 305 -3.83 -5.41 19.88
CA ALA A 305 -3.29 -6.28 20.92
C ALA A 305 -3.85 -5.99 22.32
N GLU A 306 -4.06 -4.71 22.66
CA GLU A 306 -4.70 -4.29 23.91
C GLU A 306 -6.10 -4.89 24.07
N ARG A 307 -6.86 -5.03 22.98
CA ARG A 307 -8.18 -5.71 23.00
C ARG A 307 -8.11 -7.15 23.49
N HIS A 308 -6.98 -7.81 23.33
CA HIS A 308 -6.75 -9.18 23.77
C HIS A 308 -5.85 -9.27 25.01
N ASN A 309 -5.42 -8.13 25.57
CA ASN A 309 -4.50 -8.03 26.70
C ASN A 309 -3.20 -8.83 26.47
N ILE A 310 -2.63 -8.69 25.28
CA ILE A 310 -1.37 -9.31 24.86
C ILE A 310 -0.37 -8.25 24.40
N GLU A 311 0.91 -8.60 24.38
CA GLU A 311 1.96 -7.76 23.80
C GLU A 311 1.74 -7.55 22.30
N ARG A 312 1.99 -6.33 21.82
CA ARG A 312 1.61 -5.88 20.47
C ARG A 312 2.25 -6.66 19.32
N PHE A 313 3.41 -7.26 19.57
CA PHE A 313 4.13 -8.05 18.56
C PHE A 313 4.02 -9.56 18.78
N SER A 314 3.32 -10.03 19.82
CA SER A 314 3.26 -11.45 20.17
C SER A 314 2.71 -12.31 19.03
N GLN A 315 1.62 -11.90 18.39
CA GLN A 315 1.02 -12.65 17.28
C GLN A 315 1.93 -12.72 16.05
N ILE A 316 2.66 -11.65 15.74
CA ILE A 316 3.61 -11.64 14.61
C ILE A 316 4.76 -12.62 14.88
N VAL A 317 5.28 -12.63 16.12
CA VAL A 317 6.33 -13.56 16.55
C VAL A 317 5.83 -15.01 16.59
N GLU A 318 4.59 -15.26 17.01
CA GLU A 318 3.97 -16.59 16.94
C GLU A 318 3.85 -17.09 15.50
N GLY A 319 3.48 -16.22 14.55
CA GLY A 319 3.49 -16.56 13.12
C GLY A 319 4.89 -16.88 12.58
N LEU A 320 5.93 -16.21 13.11
CA LEU A 320 7.32 -16.50 12.77
C LEU A 320 7.79 -17.86 13.34
N GLU A 321 7.24 -18.30 14.47
CA GLU A 321 7.51 -19.62 15.07
C GLU A 321 6.79 -20.77 14.35
N ASN A 322 5.82 -20.48 13.48
CA ASN A 322 5.04 -21.50 12.79
C ASN A 322 5.90 -22.31 11.80
N HIS A 323 6.40 -23.47 12.25
CA HIS A 323 7.30 -24.31 11.47
C HIS A 323 6.65 -24.96 10.25
N GLU A 324 5.33 -25.11 10.23
CA GLU A 324 4.56 -25.73 9.15
C GLU A 324 4.34 -24.78 7.96
N PHE A 325 4.36 -23.46 8.21
CA PHE A 325 4.03 -22.44 7.22
C PHE A 325 5.22 -21.52 6.92
N LEU A 326 6.14 -22.01 6.09
CA LEU A 326 7.33 -21.26 5.67
C LEU A 326 7.00 -19.89 5.05
N GLN A 327 5.95 -19.82 4.23
CA GLN A 327 5.50 -18.56 3.63
C GLN A 327 5.03 -17.53 4.67
N LEU A 328 4.45 -17.99 5.79
CA LEU A 328 4.06 -17.11 6.89
C LEU A 328 5.31 -16.57 7.59
N GLN A 329 6.32 -17.42 7.82
CA GLN A 329 7.56 -16.99 8.47
C GLN A 329 8.29 -15.91 7.65
N VAL A 330 8.39 -16.12 6.33
CA VAL A 330 8.94 -15.11 5.41
C VAL A 330 8.15 -13.81 5.50
N ALA A 331 6.82 -13.88 5.47
CA ALA A 331 5.95 -12.71 5.51
C ALA A 331 6.00 -11.97 6.86
N CYS A 332 6.09 -12.68 7.98
CA CYS A 332 6.31 -12.11 9.31
C CYS A 332 7.67 -11.43 9.39
N MET A 333 8.73 -12.07 8.90
CA MET A 333 10.08 -11.49 8.90
C MET A 333 10.14 -10.22 8.03
N GLN A 334 9.44 -10.23 6.89
CA GLN A 334 9.30 -9.05 6.04
C GLN A 334 8.58 -7.89 6.75
N LEU A 335 7.50 -8.16 7.49
CA LEU A 335 6.82 -7.13 8.29
C LEU A 335 7.70 -6.59 9.40
N ILE A 336 8.43 -7.47 10.10
CA ILE A 336 9.39 -7.06 11.14
C ILE A 336 10.43 -6.13 10.53
N ASN A 337 11.04 -6.52 9.41
CA ASN A 337 11.99 -5.68 8.68
C ASN A 337 11.38 -4.33 8.30
N ALA A 338 10.18 -4.32 7.70
CA ALA A 338 9.50 -3.08 7.36
C ALA A 338 9.33 -2.16 8.59
N LEU A 339 8.90 -2.69 9.74
CA LEU A 339 8.68 -1.89 10.94
C LEU A 339 9.97 -1.38 11.58
N VAL A 340 11.06 -2.17 11.58
CA VAL A 340 12.31 -1.78 12.26
C VAL A 340 13.23 -0.94 11.39
N THR A 341 13.12 -1.01 10.06
CA THR A 341 13.95 -0.22 9.14
C THR A 341 13.28 1.06 8.65
N SER A 342 11.96 1.21 8.82
CA SER A 342 11.24 2.41 8.39
C SER A 342 11.54 3.68 9.22
N PRO A 343 11.79 3.62 10.55
CA PRO A 343 12.15 4.82 11.30
C PRO A 343 13.51 5.43 10.93
N ASP A 344 13.54 6.75 10.79
CA ASP A 344 14.80 7.50 10.64
C ASP A 344 15.57 7.58 11.97
N GLU A 345 14.87 7.62 13.11
CA GLU A 345 15.47 7.74 14.43
C GLU A 345 16.09 6.43 14.93
N LEU A 346 17.40 6.43 15.17
CA LEU A 346 18.15 5.28 15.69
C LEU A 346 17.53 4.71 16.98
N ASP A 347 17.18 5.58 17.93
CA ASP A 347 16.62 5.17 19.22
C ASP A 347 15.31 4.40 19.04
N PHE A 348 14.49 4.82 18.07
CA PHE A 348 13.22 4.15 17.77
C PHE A 348 13.42 2.82 17.05
N ARG A 349 14.35 2.73 16.09
CA ARG A 349 14.74 1.46 15.45
C ARG A 349 15.20 0.43 16.48
N ILE A 350 16.13 0.83 17.37
CA ILE A 350 16.65 -0.02 18.45
C ILE A 350 15.52 -0.42 19.42
N HIS A 351 14.63 0.51 19.76
CA HIS A 351 13.49 0.24 20.63
C HIS A 351 12.59 -0.87 20.06
N LEU A 352 12.12 -0.71 18.81
CA LEU A 352 11.25 -1.69 18.13
C LEU A 352 11.95 -3.05 18.00
N ARG A 353 13.22 -3.06 17.56
CA ARG A 353 13.99 -4.31 17.44
C ARG A 353 14.10 -5.05 18.76
N ASN A 354 14.45 -4.33 19.84
CA ASN A 354 14.55 -4.93 21.16
C ASN A 354 13.21 -5.45 21.67
N GLU A 355 12.10 -4.80 21.32
CA GLU A 355 10.76 -5.27 21.66
C GLU A 355 10.41 -6.60 20.97
N PHE A 356 10.65 -6.73 19.66
CA PHE A 356 10.48 -8.01 18.96
C PHE A 356 11.35 -9.12 19.57
N LEU A 357 12.62 -8.82 19.87
CA LEU A 357 13.54 -9.76 20.50
C LEU A 357 13.02 -10.23 21.88
N ARG A 358 12.46 -9.31 22.69
CA ARG A 358 11.83 -9.61 23.98
C ARG A 358 10.54 -10.42 23.85
N CYS A 359 9.77 -10.21 22.78
CA CYS A 359 8.54 -10.96 22.48
C CYS A 359 8.80 -12.44 22.09
N GLY A 360 10.06 -12.90 22.05
CA GLY A 360 10.42 -14.30 21.81
C GLY A 360 11.25 -14.53 20.54
N MET A 361 11.33 -13.54 19.65
CA MET A 361 12.04 -13.65 18.37
C MET A 361 13.51 -14.09 18.54
N LYS A 362 14.18 -13.66 19.62
CA LYS A 362 15.58 -14.01 19.89
C LYS A 362 15.82 -15.53 19.94
N LYS A 363 14.85 -16.30 20.47
CA LYS A 363 14.95 -17.76 20.59
C LYS A 363 14.64 -18.48 19.28
N ILE A 364 13.82 -17.86 18.42
CA ILE A 364 13.35 -18.43 17.15
C ILE A 364 14.42 -18.26 16.06
N LEU A 365 15.16 -17.14 16.08
CA LEU A 365 16.16 -16.78 15.05
C LEU A 365 17.14 -17.90 14.65
N PRO A 366 17.78 -18.65 15.57
CA PRO A 366 18.68 -19.74 15.19
C PRO A 366 17.98 -20.80 14.32
N GLY A 367 16.77 -21.23 14.70
CA GLY A 367 16.02 -22.23 13.95
C GLY A 367 15.49 -21.73 12.61
N LEU A 368 15.39 -20.41 12.39
CA LEU A 368 15.08 -19.84 11.08
C LEU A 368 16.29 -19.87 10.14
N LYS A 369 17.50 -19.66 10.67
CA LYS A 369 18.76 -19.69 9.90
C LYS A 369 19.13 -21.09 9.41
N ASP A 370 18.60 -22.13 10.05
CA ASP A 370 18.83 -23.52 9.66
C ASP A 370 17.86 -23.99 8.54
N LYS A 371 16.92 -23.14 8.10
CA LYS A 371 15.97 -23.50 7.05
C LYS A 371 16.56 -23.24 5.66
N ASP A 372 16.36 -24.20 4.74
CA ASP A 372 16.73 -24.04 3.33
C ASP A 372 15.65 -23.22 2.59
N ASN A 373 15.73 -21.88 2.69
CA ASN A 373 14.80 -20.98 2.00
C ASN A 373 15.44 -19.63 1.65
N GLU A 374 15.71 -19.42 0.36
CA GLU A 374 16.36 -18.21 -0.15
C GLU A 374 15.62 -16.91 0.22
N GLU A 375 14.28 -16.91 0.20
CA GLU A 375 13.50 -15.70 0.51
C GLU A 375 13.62 -15.34 2.00
N LEU A 376 13.57 -16.32 2.89
CA LEU A 376 13.77 -16.15 4.33
C LEU A 376 15.22 -15.71 4.63
N ASP A 377 16.21 -16.32 3.98
CA ASP A 377 17.62 -15.97 4.13
C ASP A 377 17.87 -14.51 3.79
N ILE A 378 17.25 -14.03 2.71
CA ILE A 378 17.31 -12.61 2.33
C ILE A 378 16.72 -11.73 3.45
N GLN A 379 15.56 -12.09 4.02
CA GLN A 379 14.95 -11.30 5.10
C GLN A 379 15.79 -11.32 6.39
N LEU A 380 16.37 -12.47 6.75
CA LEU A 380 17.24 -12.60 7.92
C LEU A 380 18.53 -11.79 7.74
N LYS A 381 19.10 -11.82 6.54
CA LYS A 381 20.29 -11.02 6.20
C LYS A 381 20.01 -9.53 6.32
N VAL A 382 18.89 -9.04 5.77
CA VAL A 382 18.48 -7.63 5.89
C VAL A 382 18.38 -7.21 7.36
N PHE A 383 17.78 -8.06 8.21
CA PHE A 383 17.65 -7.79 9.63
C PHE A 383 19.01 -7.71 10.35
N ASP A 384 19.91 -8.67 10.08
CA ASP A 384 21.23 -8.73 10.70
C ASP A 384 22.14 -7.57 10.24
N GLU A 385 22.13 -7.24 8.94
CA GLU A 385 22.88 -6.10 8.40
C GLU A 385 22.42 -4.78 9.00
N ASN A 386 21.11 -4.52 9.02
CA ASN A 386 20.57 -3.29 9.61
C ASN A 386 20.80 -3.20 11.12
N LYS A 387 20.79 -4.34 11.83
CA LYS A 387 21.14 -4.39 13.25
C LYS A 387 22.62 -4.02 13.48
N GLU A 388 23.52 -4.47 12.62
CA GLU A 388 24.94 -4.14 12.72
C GLU A 388 25.19 -2.65 12.40
N GLU A 389 24.51 -2.11 11.38
CA GLU A 389 24.53 -0.68 11.07
C GLU A 389 24.10 0.18 12.27
N ASP A 390 22.98 -0.18 12.91
CA ASP A 390 22.50 0.51 14.13
C ASP A 390 23.50 0.39 15.29
N LEU A 391 24.20 -0.73 15.42
CA LEU A 391 25.22 -0.91 16.46
C LEU A 391 26.45 -0.01 16.22
N ILE A 392 26.87 0.12 14.97
CA ILE A 392 27.94 1.02 14.56
C ILE A 392 27.55 2.48 14.85
N GLU A 393 26.34 2.89 14.46
CA GLU A 393 25.82 4.24 14.72
C GLU A 393 25.76 4.53 16.23
N LEU A 394 25.25 3.58 17.03
CA LEU A 394 25.21 3.68 18.48
C LEU A 394 26.61 3.79 19.11
N SER A 395 27.57 3.02 18.59
CA SER A 395 28.97 3.06 19.04
C SER A 395 29.59 4.44 18.79
N HIS A 396 29.34 5.03 17.62
CA HIS A 396 29.78 6.40 17.33
C HIS A 396 29.17 7.40 18.31
N ARG A 397 27.85 7.37 18.53
CA ARG A 397 27.16 8.25 19.49
C ARG A 397 27.69 8.08 20.92
N LEU A 398 28.03 6.86 21.34
CA LEU A 398 28.62 6.59 22.65
C LEU A 398 30.02 7.20 22.79
N ASN A 399 30.84 7.13 21.74
CA ASN A 399 32.18 7.73 21.73
C ASN A 399 32.10 9.25 21.82
N ASP A 400 31.16 9.87 21.11
CA ASP A 400 30.93 11.32 21.16
C ASP A 400 30.52 11.76 22.57
N ILE A 401 29.53 11.08 23.17
CA ILE A 401 29.09 11.33 24.56
C ILE A 401 30.26 11.17 25.54
N ARG A 402 31.07 10.12 25.37
CA ARG A 402 32.23 9.89 26.24
C ARG A 402 33.24 11.05 26.15
N ALA A 403 33.52 11.54 24.95
CA ALA A 403 34.43 12.66 24.74
C ALA A 403 33.89 13.96 25.39
N GLU A 404 32.58 14.22 25.29
CA GLU A 404 31.93 15.36 25.96
C GLU A 404 31.97 15.23 27.49
N MET A 405 31.75 14.03 28.02
CA MET A 405 31.74 13.77 29.46
C MET A 405 33.13 13.68 30.10
N GLU A 406 34.19 13.47 29.31
CA GLU A 406 35.58 13.42 29.80
C GLU A 406 36.13 14.81 30.15
N TYR A 407 35.47 15.88 29.66
CA TYR A 407 35.72 17.28 30.04
C TYR A 407 34.44 17.95 30.54
N PRO A 408 33.95 17.60 31.74
CA PRO A 408 32.81 18.30 32.32
C PRO A 408 33.18 19.77 32.57
N LEU A 409 32.41 20.69 31.98
CA LEU A 409 32.57 22.15 32.11
C LEU A 409 32.62 22.63 33.57
#